data_AF-A0A501QM34-F1
#
_entry.id   AF-A0A501QM34-F1
#
_cell.length_a   1.000
_cell.length_b   1.000
_cell.length_c   1.000
_cell.angle_alpha   90.00
_cell.angle_beta   90.00
_cell.angle_gamma   90.00
#
_symmetry.space_group_name_H-M   'P 1'
#
loop_
_entity.id
_entity.type
_entity.pdbx_description
1 polymer ?
#
loop_
_entity_poly.entity_id
_entity_poly.type
_entity_poly.pdbx_seq_one_letter_code
_entity_poly.pdbx_strand_id
1 'polypeptide(L)'
;MKYLILDGYLNGTGIRDGQNGGYIELSELGISSALQKKIKDWVLKYEAEFYNDYSDGAKVEILDNEGIDLVYQIKNELPNSKIDYYSDAKMVKLAT
;
A
#
# COMPACT_ATOMS: atom_id res chain seq x y z
N MET A 1 -17.83 -7.06 -4.16
CA MET A 1 -16.95 -5.92 -3.83
C MET A 1 -15.56 -6.47 -3.61
N LYS A 2 -14.54 -5.97 -4.32
CA LYS A 2 -13.15 -6.37 -4.01
C LYS A 2 -12.73 -5.67 -2.71
N TYR A 3 -12.17 -6.42 -1.76
CA TYR A 3 -11.56 -5.85 -0.56
C TYR A 3 -10.05 -5.95 -0.69
N LEU A 4 -9.39 -4.81 -0.70
CA LEU A 4 -7.95 -4.66 -0.89
C LEU A 4 -7.34 -4.04 0.37
N ILE A 5 -6.06 -4.32 0.59
CA ILE A 5 -5.27 -3.66 1.62
C ILE A 5 -4.01 -3.12 0.93
N LEU A 6 -3.79 -1.81 0.99
CA LEU A 6 -2.49 -1.24 0.63
C LEU A 6 -1.52 -1.56 1.76
N ASP A 7 -0.49 -2.34 1.44
CA ASP A 7 0.37 -3.01 2.42
C ASP A 7 1.84 -2.71 2.10
N GLY A 8 2.53 -2.10 3.06
CA GLY A 8 3.95 -1.72 2.94
C GLY A 8 4.94 -2.86 3.22
N TYR A 9 4.44 -4.09 3.41
CA TYR A 9 5.27 -5.24 3.76
C TYR A 9 6.32 -5.57 2.70
N LEU A 10 7.50 -5.98 3.18
CA LEU A 10 8.66 -6.37 2.38
C LEU A 10 8.32 -7.49 1.37
N ASN A 11 8.79 -7.34 0.13
CA ASN A 11 8.54 -8.26 -0.99
C ASN A 11 7.06 -8.40 -1.39
N GLY A 12 6.18 -7.51 -0.91
CA GLY A 12 4.81 -7.42 -1.37
C GLY A 12 4.69 -6.72 -2.73
N THR A 13 3.52 -6.84 -3.36
CA THR A 13 3.19 -6.03 -4.56
C THR A 13 2.70 -4.63 -4.21
N GLY A 14 2.59 -4.32 -2.91
CA GLY A 14 1.92 -3.15 -2.37
C GLY A 14 0.42 -3.34 -2.14
N ILE A 15 -0.20 -4.39 -2.72
CA ILE A 15 -1.64 -4.64 -2.58
C ILE A 15 -1.89 -6.09 -2.17
N ARG A 16 -2.56 -6.28 -1.04
CA ARG A 16 -2.99 -7.58 -0.52
C ARG A 16 -4.49 -7.79 -0.73
N ASP A 17 -4.89 -9.01 -1.09
CA ASP A 17 -6.30 -9.42 -1.07
C ASP A 17 -6.76 -9.50 0.39
N GLY A 18 -7.65 -8.59 0.78
CA GLY A 18 -8.16 -8.53 2.15
C GLY A 18 -9.15 -9.64 2.50
N GLN A 19 -9.69 -10.37 1.51
CA GLN A 19 -10.60 -11.50 1.71
C GLN A 19 -9.86 -12.84 1.76
N ASN A 20 -9.01 -13.10 0.76
CA ASN A 20 -8.36 -14.40 0.60
C ASN A 20 -6.91 -14.42 1.12
N GLY A 21 -6.34 -13.26 1.42
CA GLY A 21 -4.90 -13.12 1.67
C GLY A 21 -4.07 -13.23 0.39
N GLY A 22 -2.76 -13.00 0.53
CA GLY A 22 -1.82 -13.00 -0.60
C GLY A 22 -1.77 -11.66 -1.35
N TYR A 23 -0.70 -11.47 -2.11
CA TYR A 23 -0.45 -10.25 -2.86
C TYR A 23 -1.05 -10.34 -4.27
N ILE A 24 -1.66 -9.23 -4.72
CA ILE A 24 -2.28 -9.11 -6.03
C ILE A 24 -1.33 -8.32 -6.94
N GLU A 25 -1.13 -8.79 -8.16
CA GLU A 25 -0.35 -8.05 -9.16
C GLU A 25 -1.06 -6.76 -9.56
N LEU A 26 -0.32 -5.64 -9.60
CA LEU A 26 -0.92 -4.33 -9.87
C LEU A 26 -1.55 -4.22 -11.27
N SER A 27 -1.08 -5.03 -12.23
CA SER A 27 -1.66 -5.13 -13.57
C SER A 27 -3.07 -5.77 -13.58
N GLU A 28 -3.41 -6.57 -12.56
CA GLU A 28 -4.71 -7.26 -12.45
C GLU A 28 -5.79 -6.40 -11.78
N LEU A 29 -5.39 -5.26 -11.20
CA LEU A 29 -6.29 -4.35 -10.49
C LEU A 29 -7.11 -3.47 -11.44
N GLY A 30 -6.64 -3.27 -12.68
CA GLY A 30 -7.29 -2.39 -13.65
C GLY A 30 -7.10 -0.89 -13.36
N ILE A 31 -6.08 -0.54 -12.58
CA ILE A 31 -5.65 0.86 -12.34
C ILE A 31 -4.66 1.34 -13.39
N SER A 32 -4.52 2.66 -13.52
CA SER A 32 -3.64 3.34 -14.45
C SER A 32 -2.18 2.98 -14.23
N SER A 33 -1.41 2.88 -15.31
CA SER A 33 0.03 2.60 -15.24
C SER A 33 0.80 3.63 -14.39
N ALA A 34 0.33 4.88 -14.38
CA ALA A 34 0.87 5.93 -13.53
C ALA A 34 0.68 5.61 -12.04
N LEU A 35 -0.53 5.19 -11.63
CA LEU A 35 -0.79 4.81 -10.25
C LEU A 35 -0.04 3.53 -9.87
N GLN A 36 0.02 2.54 -10.76
CA GLN A 36 0.84 1.33 -10.54
C GLN A 36 2.30 1.70 -10.26
N LYS A 37 2.87 2.63 -11.02
CA LYS A 37 4.25 3.09 -10.80
C LYS A 37 4.41 3.74 -9.43
N LYS A 38 3.49 4.62 -9.02
CA LYS A 38 3.55 5.26 -7.69
C LYS A 38 3.50 4.23 -6.55
N ILE A 39 2.65 3.22 -6.66
CA ILE A 39 2.58 2.14 -5.65
C ILE A 39 3.90 1.37 -5.59
N LYS A 40 4.48 0.99 -6.74
CA LYS A 40 5.78 0.31 -6.79
C LYS A 40 6.90 1.16 -6.18
N ASP A 41 6.96 2.45 -6.54
CA ASP A 41 7.94 3.37 -5.98
C ASP A 41 7.77 3.50 -4.46
N TRP A 42 6.54 3.58 -3.96
CA TRP A 42 6.23 3.63 -2.54
C TRP A 42 6.67 2.35 -1.79
N VAL A 43 6.36 1.17 -2.33
CA VAL A 43 6.81 -0.12 -1.76
C VAL A 43 8.33 -0.14 -1.63
N LEU A 44 9.07 0.22 -2.68
CA LEU A 44 10.55 0.25 -2.64
C LEU A 44 11.11 1.17 -1.56
N LYS A 45 10.46 2.32 -1.30
CA LYS A 45 10.86 3.20 -0.19
C LYS A 45 10.59 2.56 1.16
N TYR A 46 9.45 1.88 1.31
CA TYR A 46 9.08 1.17 2.53
C TYR A 46 10.05 0.01 2.81
N GLU A 47 10.43 -0.74 1.78
CA GLU A 47 11.44 -1.79 1.86
C GLU A 47 12.81 -1.25 2.29
N ALA A 48 13.23 -0.11 1.75
CA ALA A 48 14.50 0.51 2.14
C ALA A 48 14.52 0.88 3.63
N GLU A 49 13.41 1.38 4.17
CA GLU A 49 13.31 1.70 5.61
C GLU A 49 13.13 0.45 6.48
N PHE A 50 12.57 -0.65 5.95
CA PHE A 50 12.57 -1.95 6.64
C PHE A 50 14.01 -2.42 6.93
N TYR A 51 14.93 -2.31 5.96
CA TYR A 51 16.34 -2.66 6.18
C TYR A 51 17.06 -1.72 7.16
N ASN A 52 16.49 -0.54 7.43
CA ASN A 52 16.95 0.39 8.47
C ASN A 52 16.24 0.18 9.82
N ASP A 53 15.52 -0.93 9.98
CA ASP A 53 14.76 -1.29 11.20
C ASP A 53 13.75 -0.21 11.60
N TYR A 54 13.23 0.54 10.62
CA TYR A 54 12.32 1.67 10.84
C TYR A 54 12.85 2.70 11.86
N SER A 55 14.18 2.84 11.96
CA SER A 55 14.84 3.67 12.98
C SER A 55 14.52 5.17 12.87
N ASP A 56 14.11 5.65 11.69
CA ASP A 56 13.70 7.03 11.46
C ASP A 56 12.16 7.16 11.44
N GLY A 57 11.60 7.49 12.60
CA GLY A 57 10.15 7.64 12.75
C GLY A 57 9.53 8.74 11.87
N ALA A 58 10.29 9.78 11.52
CA ALA A 58 9.77 10.84 10.65
C ALA A 58 9.61 10.35 9.21
N LYS A 59 10.54 9.52 8.73
CA LYS A 59 10.39 8.88 7.41
C LYS A 59 9.24 7.89 7.39
N VAL A 60 9.06 7.09 8.44
CA VAL A 60 7.91 6.18 8.56
C VAL A 60 6.61 6.96 8.46
N GLU A 61 6.49 8.10 9.13
CA GLU A 61 5.30 8.95 9.05
C GLU A 61 5.07 9.50 7.64
N ILE A 62 6.12 9.95 6.94
CA ILE A 62 6.02 10.39 5.54
C ILE A 62 5.53 9.24 4.64
N LEU A 63 6.07 8.04 4.82
CA LEU A 63 5.68 6.86 4.05
C LEU A 63 4.25 6.43 4.33
N ASP A 64 3.82 6.48 5.59
CA ASP A 64 2.44 6.16 5.96
C ASP A 64 1.46 7.16 5.34
N ASN A 65 1.79 8.46 5.35
CA ASN A 65 0.97 9.48 4.71
C ASN A 65 0.91 9.30 3.18
N GLU A 66 2.05 8.97 2.54
CA GLU A 66 2.07 8.65 1.11
C GLU A 66 1.19 7.42 0.79
N GLY A 67 1.20 6.40 1.66
CA GLY A 67 0.31 5.23 1.54
C GLY A 67 -1.17 5.60 1.65
N ILE A 68 -1.53 6.47 2.60
CA ILE A 68 -2.90 6.97 2.75
C ILE A 68 -3.35 7.74 1.49
N ASP A 69 -2.48 8.59 0.92
CA ASP A 69 -2.77 9.31 -0.32
C ASP A 69 -2.95 8.37 -1.52
N LEU A 70 -2.20 7.27 -1.57
CA LEU A 70 -2.37 6.22 -2.59
C LEU A 70 -3.71 5.51 -2.43
N VAL A 71 -4.16 5.24 -1.21
CA VAL A 71 -5.50 4.68 -0.95
C VAL A 71 -6.59 5.55 -1.57
N TYR A 72 -6.54 6.86 -1.40
CA TYR A 72 -7.52 7.77 -2.02
C TYR A 72 -7.45 7.75 -3.56
N GLN A 73 -6.25 7.70 -4.13
CA GLN A 73 -6.09 7.57 -5.59
C GLN A 73 -6.65 6.25 -6.12
N ILE A 74 -6.43 5.14 -5.42
CA ILE A 74 -6.98 3.83 -5.79
C ILE A 74 -8.51 3.86 -5.70
N LYS A 75 -9.10 4.46 -4.66
CA LYS A 75 -10.56 4.60 -4.55
C LYS A 75 -11.18 5.38 -5.71
N ASN A 76 -10.48 6.41 -6.20
CA ASN A 76 -10.95 7.19 -7.35
C ASN A 76 -10.97 6.37 -8.64
N GLU A 77 -9.98 5.49 -8.85
CA GLU A 77 -9.93 4.63 -10.03
C GLU A 77 -10.75 3.34 -9.88
N LEU A 78 -10.94 2.85 -8.65
CA LEU A 78 -11.70 1.65 -8.29
C LEU A 78 -12.84 1.95 -7.30
N PRO A 79 -13.87 2.71 -7.70
CA PRO A 79 -14.93 3.17 -6.79
C PRO A 79 -15.79 2.04 -6.20
N ASN A 80 -15.81 0.86 -6.84
CA ASN A 80 -16.56 -0.31 -6.38
C ASN A 80 -15.71 -1.29 -5.54
N SER A 81 -14.57 -0.82 -5.03
CA SER A 81 -13.68 -1.57 -4.15
C SER A 81 -13.64 -0.95 -2.76
N LYS A 82 -13.50 -1.80 -1.75
CA LYS A 82 -13.08 -1.36 -0.41
C LYS A 82 -11.57 -1.48 -0.37
N ILE A 83 -10.89 -0.44 0.10
CA ILE A 83 -9.45 -0.48 0.31
C ILE A 83 -9.10 0.16 1.65
N ASP A 84 -8.37 -0.58 2.47
CA ASP A 84 -7.81 -0.13 3.74
C ASP A 84 -6.29 0.06 3.59
N TYR A 85 -5.66 0.77 4.54
CA TYR A 85 -4.21 0.92 4.63
C TYR A 85 -3.62 0.07 5.76
N TYR A 86 -2.44 -0.51 5.55
CA TYR A 86 -1.66 -1.19 6.58
C TYR A 86 -0.23 -0.64 6.64
N SER A 87 0.15 -0.13 7.81
CA SER A 87 1.51 0.30 8.11
C SER A 87 2.28 -0.87 8.69
N ASP A 88 3.29 -1.36 7.96
CA ASP A 88 4.13 -2.47 8.43
C ASP A 88 5.02 -2.04 9.60
N ALA A 89 5.58 -0.82 9.52
CA ALA A 89 6.45 -0.25 10.54
C ALA A 89 5.75 -0.13 11.91
N LYS A 90 4.46 0.20 11.91
CA LYS A 90 3.65 0.33 13.13
C LYS A 90 2.85 -0.93 13.46
N MET A 91 2.81 -1.89 12.54
CA MET A 91 1.95 -3.09 12.60
C MET A 91 0.47 -2.77 12.84
N VAL A 92 -0.02 -1.68 12.24
CA VAL A 92 -1.40 -1.19 12.44
C VAL A 92 -2.12 -1.08 11.11
N LYS A 93 -3.36 -1.57 11.09
CA LYS A 93 -4.31 -1.34 10.01
C LYS A 93 -5.11 -0.06 10.28
N LEU A 94 -5.10 0.86 9.34
CA LEU A 94 -5.96 2.04 9.33
C LEU A 94 -7.09 1.81 8.33
N ALA A 95 -8.32 1.83 8.84
CA ALA A 95 -9.51 1.83 7.98
C ALA A 95 -9.65 3.24 7.38
N THR A 96 -9.47 3.34 6.07
CA THR A 96 -9.53 4.60 5.33
C THR A 96 -10.77 4.67 4.46
#